data_AF-A0AAJ5QKU2-F1
#
_entry.id   AF-A0AAJ5QKU2-F1
#
_cell.length_a   1.000
_cell.length_b   1.000
_cell.length_c   1.000
_cell.angle_alpha   90.00
_cell.angle_beta   90.00
_cell.angle_gamma   90.00
#
_symmetry.space_group_name_H-M   'P 1'
#
loop_
_entity.id
_entity.type
_entity.pdbx_description
1 polymer ?
#
loop_
_entity_poly.entity_id
_entity_poly.type
_entity_poly.pdbx_seq_one_letter_code
_entity_poly.pdbx_strand_id
1 'polypeptide(L)'
;MNLYPIPPDFIEKITKLSWCDIKWAYEYKLITSEIPIKKAEREVLSGSYAAPELELSFITPGKSDDITPFLKNLCSEDQQKDDSIVKKKWLFIVLSWLWNNRHNFKDPLDEVENIYADFDYPSEIESFVKYMPPSDGYDPSTHTQTENINHLMDNWKSYLEEESSLFKI
;
A
#
# COMPACT_ATOMS: atom_id res chain seq x y z
N MET A 1 17.63 0.90 -0.28
CA MET A 1 16.84 -0.30 -0.64
C MET A 1 15.58 0.23 -1.26
N ASN A 2 15.17 -0.24 -2.45
CA ASN A 2 13.93 0.29 -3.04
C ASN A 2 12.75 -0.32 -2.29
N LEU A 3 11.83 0.50 -1.78
CA LEU A 3 10.61 0.06 -1.12
C LEU A 3 9.72 -0.76 -2.06
N TYR A 4 9.86 -0.50 -3.37
CA TYR A 4 9.07 -1.06 -4.45
C TYR A 4 9.89 -1.95 -5.39
N PRO A 5 9.24 -2.92 -6.07
CA PRO A 5 7.82 -3.26 -5.96
C PRO A 5 7.50 -4.11 -4.72
N ILE A 6 6.29 -3.96 -4.17
CA ILE A 6 5.78 -4.81 -3.08
C ILE A 6 5.41 -6.19 -3.65
N PRO A 7 5.86 -7.31 -3.07
CA PRO A 7 5.55 -8.65 -3.57
C PRO A 7 4.04 -8.97 -3.56
N PRO A 8 3.49 -9.61 -4.61
CA PRO A 8 2.08 -10.02 -4.67
C PRO A 8 1.65 -10.86 -3.46
N ASP A 9 2.47 -11.86 -3.09
CA ASP A 9 2.20 -12.77 -1.98
C ASP A 9 2.09 -12.05 -0.62
N PHE A 10 2.72 -10.87 -0.49
CA PHE A 10 2.59 -10.06 0.71
C PHE A 10 1.24 -9.35 0.75
N ILE A 11 0.87 -8.70 -0.36
CA ILE A 11 -0.39 -7.95 -0.49
C ILE A 11 -1.59 -8.88 -0.22
N GLU A 12 -1.57 -10.09 -0.79
CA GLU A 12 -2.65 -11.07 -0.66
C GLU A 12 -2.84 -11.58 0.77
N LYS A 13 -1.78 -11.61 1.58
CA LYS A 13 -1.85 -11.96 3.01
C LYS A 13 -2.41 -10.82 3.85
N ILE A 14 -2.27 -9.59 3.38
CA ILE A 14 -2.69 -8.40 4.12
C ILE A 14 -4.12 -8.01 3.81
N THR A 15 -4.56 -8.02 2.56
CA THR A 15 -5.92 -7.57 2.21
C THR A 15 -6.40 -8.10 0.87
N LYS A 16 -7.72 -8.12 0.66
CA LYS A 16 -8.29 -8.39 -0.66
C LYS A 16 -8.35 -7.10 -1.46
N LEU A 17 -7.74 -7.13 -2.63
CA LEU A 17 -7.81 -6.04 -3.59
C LEU A 17 -8.90 -6.29 -4.63
N SER A 18 -9.77 -5.30 -4.79
CA SER A 18 -10.64 -5.16 -5.96
C SER A 18 -9.82 -4.72 -7.18
N TRP A 19 -10.43 -4.82 -8.36
CA TRP A 19 -9.83 -4.28 -9.58
C TRP A 19 -9.62 -2.77 -9.52
N CYS A 20 -10.51 -2.03 -8.85
CA CYS A 20 -10.34 -0.60 -8.64
C CYS A 20 -9.15 -0.26 -7.73
N ASP A 21 -8.91 -1.05 -6.68
CA ASP A 21 -7.73 -0.88 -5.84
C ASP A 21 -6.45 -1.06 -6.67
N ILE A 22 -6.41 -2.08 -7.52
CA ILE A 22 -5.24 -2.38 -8.37
C ILE A 22 -5.04 -1.32 -9.46
N LYS A 23 -6.12 -0.86 -10.09
CA LYS A 23 -6.08 0.21 -11.08
C LYS A 23 -5.42 1.46 -10.49
N TRP A 24 -5.90 1.89 -9.31
CA TRP A 24 -5.36 3.08 -8.63
C TRP A 24 -3.86 2.93 -8.36
N ALA A 25 -3.41 1.83 -7.74
CA ALA A 25 -1.98 1.66 -7.45
C ALA A 25 -1.10 1.53 -8.69
N TYR A 26 -1.61 0.97 -9.78
CA TYR A 26 -0.90 0.92 -11.04
C TYR A 26 -0.73 2.33 -11.64
N GLU A 27 -1.78 3.15 -11.63
CA GLU A 27 -1.75 4.56 -12.08
C GLU A 27 -0.75 5.40 -11.26
N TYR A 28 -0.67 5.15 -9.95
CA TYR A 28 0.27 5.78 -9.02
C TYR A 28 1.66 5.10 -8.95
N LYS A 29 1.92 4.11 -9.82
CA LYS A 29 3.22 3.40 -9.94
C LYS A 29 3.70 2.69 -8.66
N LEU A 30 2.78 2.36 -7.75
CA LEU A 30 3.08 1.59 -6.54
C LEU A 30 3.29 0.10 -6.85
N ILE A 31 2.70 -0.37 -7.95
CA ILE A 31 2.80 -1.74 -8.43
C ILE A 31 3.14 -1.77 -9.92
N THR A 32 3.74 -2.87 -10.36
CA THR A 32 3.99 -3.15 -11.78
C THR A 32 2.82 -3.94 -12.38
N SER A 33 2.87 -4.22 -13.69
CA SER A 33 1.87 -5.06 -14.37
C SER A 33 1.83 -6.51 -13.86
N GLU A 34 2.83 -6.95 -13.09
CA GLU A 34 2.87 -8.30 -12.53
C GLU A 34 1.69 -8.59 -11.59
N ILE A 35 1.31 -7.62 -10.76
CA ILE A 35 0.21 -7.76 -9.78
C ILE A 35 -1.15 -7.99 -10.47
N PRO A 36 -1.61 -7.11 -11.38
CA PRO A 36 -2.88 -7.32 -12.08
C PRO A 36 -2.91 -8.60 -12.92
N ILE A 37 -1.80 -8.96 -13.59
CA ILE A 37 -1.71 -10.20 -14.38
C ILE A 37 -1.88 -11.42 -13.47
N LYS A 38 -1.14 -11.50 -12.35
CA LYS A 38 -1.26 -12.60 -11.38
C LYS A 38 -2.66 -12.70 -10.77
N LYS A 39 -3.32 -11.56 -10.50
CA LYS A 39 -4.72 -11.59 -10.06
C LYS A 39 -5.61 -12.19 -11.13
N ALA A 40 -5.47 -11.74 -12.38
CA ALA A 40 -6.27 -12.21 -13.51
C ALA A 40 -6.13 -13.74 -13.71
N GLU A 41 -4.89 -14.25 -13.69
CA GLU A 41 -4.60 -15.69 -13.76
C GLU A 41 -5.36 -16.48 -12.68
N ARG A 42 -5.41 -15.96 -11.45
CA ARG A 42 -6.14 -16.63 -10.34
C ARG A 42 -7.65 -16.60 -10.53
N GLU A 43 -8.23 -15.47 -10.93
CA GLU A 43 -9.67 -15.39 -11.20
C GLU A 43 -10.06 -16.37 -12.32
N VAL A 44 -9.23 -16.48 -13.37
CA VAL A 44 -9.39 -17.47 -14.44
C VAL A 44 -9.33 -18.91 -13.92
N LEU A 45 -8.33 -19.22 -13.08
CA LEU A 45 -8.19 -20.54 -12.44
C LEU A 45 -9.35 -20.89 -11.50
N SER A 46 -10.05 -19.89 -10.95
CA SER A 46 -11.24 -20.11 -10.12
C SER A 46 -12.45 -20.64 -10.92
N GLY A 47 -12.42 -20.51 -12.25
CA GLY A 47 -13.47 -20.98 -13.16
C GLY A 47 -14.64 -20.01 -13.35
N SER A 48 -14.65 -18.86 -12.65
CA SER A 48 -15.63 -17.79 -12.82
C SER A 48 -14.92 -16.47 -13.11
N TYR A 49 -14.78 -16.13 -14.39
CA TYR A 49 -14.04 -14.95 -14.83
C TYR A 49 -14.79 -14.15 -15.91
N ALA A 50 -14.48 -12.86 -15.99
CA ALA A 50 -14.90 -11.96 -17.06
C ALA A 50 -13.91 -12.01 -18.23
N ALA A 51 -14.37 -11.66 -19.43
CA ALA A 51 -13.53 -11.64 -20.63
C ALA A 51 -12.24 -10.80 -20.48
N PRO A 52 -12.25 -9.60 -19.85
CA PRO A 52 -11.02 -8.83 -19.67
C PRO A 52 -10.04 -9.49 -18.68
N GLU A 53 -10.51 -10.32 -17.74
CA GLU A 53 -9.62 -11.08 -16.83
C GLU A 53 -8.91 -12.19 -17.60
N LEU A 54 -9.62 -12.88 -18.49
CA LEU A 54 -9.00 -13.89 -19.36
C LEU A 54 -7.93 -13.27 -20.25
N GLU A 55 -8.24 -12.17 -20.94
CA GLU A 55 -7.29 -11.50 -21.83
C GLU A 55 -6.06 -11.00 -21.07
N LEU A 56 -6.26 -10.36 -19.91
CA LEU A 56 -5.19 -9.88 -19.04
C LEU A 56 -4.29 -11.02 -18.54
N SER A 57 -4.85 -12.20 -18.27
CA SER A 57 -4.09 -13.37 -17.79
C SER A 57 -3.10 -13.93 -18.83
N PHE A 58 -3.28 -13.62 -20.12
CA PHE A 58 -2.37 -14.07 -21.18
C PHE A 58 -1.21 -13.09 -21.44
N ILE A 59 -1.20 -11.93 -20.79
CA ILE A 59 -0.15 -10.93 -20.97
C ILE A 59 1.14 -11.40 -20.27
N THR A 60 2.27 -11.31 -20.97
CA THR A 60 3.58 -11.63 -20.39
C THR A 60 4.15 -10.40 -19.70
N PRO A 61 4.45 -10.45 -18.38
CA PRO A 61 5.09 -9.34 -17.68
C PRO A 61 6.41 -8.91 -18.35
N GLY A 62 6.68 -7.61 -18.38
CA GLY A 62 7.94 -7.06 -18.93
C GLY A 62 7.91 -6.68 -20.41
N LYS A 63 6.82 -6.98 -21.13
CA LYS A 63 6.54 -6.32 -22.41
C LYS A 63 5.89 -4.96 -22.15
N SER A 64 6.12 -3.99 -23.05
CA SER A 64 5.53 -2.65 -23.03
C SER A 64 4.02 -2.64 -23.26
N ASP A 65 3.33 -3.73 -22.92
CA ASP A 65 1.91 -3.89 -23.13
C ASP A 65 1.21 -3.00 -22.11
N ASP A 66 0.60 -1.93 -22.62
CA ASP A 66 -0.21 -1.04 -21.82
C ASP A 66 -1.45 -1.82 -21.33
N ILE A 67 -1.44 -2.20 -20.06
CA ILE A 67 -2.54 -2.93 -19.44
C ILE A 67 -3.68 -2.01 -18.97
N THR A 68 -3.51 -0.69 -19.10
CA THR A 68 -4.48 0.32 -18.68
C THR A 68 -5.88 0.09 -19.25
N PRO A 69 -6.07 -0.31 -20.53
CA PRO A 69 -7.40 -0.58 -21.07
C PRO A 69 -8.13 -1.72 -20.33
N PHE A 70 -7.41 -2.78 -19.94
CA PHE A 70 -8.00 -3.89 -19.19
C PHE A 70 -8.43 -3.43 -17.79
N LEU A 71 -7.58 -2.66 -17.10
CA LEU A 71 -7.90 -2.13 -15.77
C LEU A 71 -9.10 -1.19 -15.78
N LYS A 72 -9.25 -0.36 -16.83
CA LYS A 72 -10.44 0.49 -17.03
C LYS A 72 -11.72 -0.32 -17.29
N ASN A 73 -11.62 -1.46 -17.96
CA ASN A 73 -12.78 -2.34 -18.17
C ASN A 73 -13.15 -3.13 -16.92
N LEU A 74 -12.16 -3.53 -16.12
CA LEU A 74 -12.33 -4.33 -14.90
C LEU A 74 -12.78 -3.50 -13.69
N CYS A 75 -12.49 -2.20 -13.68
CA CYS A 75 -13.00 -1.25 -12.71
C CYS A 75 -13.89 -0.23 -13.43
N SER A 76 -15.21 -0.43 -13.38
CA SER A 76 -16.14 0.58 -13.88
C SER A 76 -16.17 1.80 -12.93
N GLU A 77 -16.49 2.98 -13.48
CA GLU A 77 -16.62 4.21 -12.69
C GLU A 77 -17.66 4.06 -11.56
N ASP A 78 -18.73 3.28 -11.78
CA ASP A 78 -19.74 2.96 -10.75
C ASP A 78 -19.22 2.08 -9.60
N GLN A 79 -18.14 1.32 -9.84
CA GLN A 79 -17.48 0.48 -8.84
C GLN A 79 -16.30 1.19 -8.16
N GLN A 80 -15.91 2.36 -8.67
CA GLN A 80 -14.87 3.16 -8.09
C GLN A 80 -15.36 3.64 -6.72
N LYS A 81 -14.83 3.00 -5.67
CA LYS A 81 -14.98 3.49 -4.31
C LYS A 81 -14.37 4.89 -4.22
N ASP A 82 -14.76 5.64 -3.19
CA ASP A 82 -14.09 6.88 -2.82
C ASP A 82 -12.56 6.66 -2.85
N ASP A 83 -11.87 7.40 -3.72
CA ASP A 83 -10.42 7.32 -3.92
C ASP A 83 -9.68 7.49 -2.58
N SER A 84 -10.29 8.20 -1.61
CA SER A 84 -9.81 8.30 -0.23
C SER A 84 -9.65 6.92 0.44
N ILE A 85 -10.63 6.03 0.30
CA ILE A 85 -10.60 4.69 0.89
C ILE A 85 -9.54 3.82 0.21
N VAL A 86 -9.43 3.92 -1.12
CA VAL A 86 -8.42 3.17 -1.88
C VAL A 86 -7.02 3.64 -1.49
N LYS A 87 -6.80 4.95 -1.40
CA LYS A 87 -5.54 5.56 -0.96
C LYS A 87 -5.16 5.13 0.45
N LYS A 88 -6.10 5.17 1.41
CA LYS A 88 -5.88 4.68 2.79
C LYS A 88 -5.49 3.21 2.84
N LYS A 89 -6.15 2.37 2.05
CA LYS A 89 -5.82 0.94 1.96
C LYS A 89 -4.40 0.73 1.44
N TRP A 90 -3.99 1.46 0.41
CA TRP A 90 -2.63 1.37 -0.13
C TRP A 90 -1.59 1.93 0.83
N LEU A 91 -1.89 3.01 1.54
CA LEU A 91 -1.02 3.54 2.59
C LEU A 91 -0.75 2.46 3.66
N PHE A 92 -1.80 1.79 4.12
CA PHE A 92 -1.70 0.68 5.06
C PHE A 92 -0.84 -0.49 4.52
N ILE A 93 -1.01 -0.88 3.25
CA ILE A 93 -0.21 -1.94 2.62
C ILE A 93 1.27 -1.57 2.59
N VAL A 94 1.60 -0.36 2.13
CA VAL A 94 2.98 0.13 1.99
C VAL A 94 3.65 0.21 3.36
N LEU A 95 2.98 0.78 4.36
CA LEU A 95 3.49 0.89 5.72
C LEU A 95 3.64 -0.48 6.39
N SER A 96 2.72 -1.41 6.15
CA SER A 96 2.84 -2.79 6.63
C SER A 96 4.04 -3.51 6.02
N TRP A 97 4.29 -3.30 4.71
CA TRP A 97 5.44 -3.86 4.02
C TRP A 97 6.75 -3.33 4.61
N LEU A 98 6.84 -2.01 4.76
CA LEU A 98 7.98 -1.35 5.37
C LEU A 98 8.21 -1.86 6.79
N TRP A 99 7.15 -1.96 7.61
CA TRP A 99 7.25 -2.47 8.99
C TRP A 99 7.86 -3.87 9.03
N ASN A 100 7.39 -4.78 8.20
CA ASN A 100 7.90 -6.16 8.18
C ASN A 100 9.35 -6.27 7.68
N ASN A 101 9.81 -5.29 6.92
CA ASN A 101 11.16 -5.25 6.36
C ASN A 101 12.06 -4.21 7.04
N ARG A 102 11.59 -3.53 8.09
CA ARG A 102 12.25 -2.36 8.70
C ARG A 102 13.70 -2.60 9.10
N HIS A 103 14.05 -3.83 9.47
CA HIS A 103 15.42 -4.22 9.83
C HIS A 103 16.40 -4.22 8.64
N ASN A 104 15.89 -4.18 7.42
CA ASN A 104 16.70 -4.08 6.20
C ASN A 104 16.99 -2.62 5.81
N PHE A 105 16.41 -1.65 6.52
CA PHE A 105 16.61 -0.22 6.31
C PHE A 105 17.51 0.34 7.40
N LYS A 106 18.37 1.30 7.02
CA LYS A 106 19.25 1.99 7.97
C LYS A 106 18.43 2.79 8.99
N ASP A 107 17.41 3.49 8.50
CA ASP A 107 16.41 4.20 9.29
C ASP A 107 15.05 3.98 8.61
N PRO A 108 14.16 3.14 9.16
CA PRO A 108 12.85 2.92 8.58
C PRO A 108 11.92 4.13 8.74
N LEU A 109 12.16 5.03 9.71
CA LEU A 109 11.35 6.24 9.88
C LEU A 109 11.68 7.30 8.83
N ASP A 110 12.90 7.32 8.27
CA ASP A 110 13.20 8.11 7.05
C ASP A 110 12.29 7.69 5.88
N GLU A 111 12.05 6.38 5.72
CA GLU A 111 11.19 5.89 4.65
C GLU A 111 9.71 6.21 4.90
N VAL A 112 9.28 6.30 6.16
CA VAL A 112 7.94 6.81 6.50
C VAL A 112 7.76 8.25 6.01
N GLU A 113 8.78 9.11 6.12
CA GLU A 113 8.71 10.49 5.64
C GLU A 113 8.55 10.57 4.12
N ASN A 114 9.24 9.69 3.38
CA ASN A 114 9.07 9.56 1.93
C ASN A 114 7.64 9.13 1.58
N ILE A 115 7.10 8.11 2.27
CA ILE A 115 5.72 7.65 2.09
C ILE A 115 4.72 8.78 2.41
N TYR A 116 4.95 9.54 3.48
CA TYR A 116 4.09 10.66 3.86
C TYR A 116 4.04 11.72 2.75
N ALA A 117 5.18 12.06 2.14
CA ALA A 117 5.20 12.97 0.98
C ALA A 117 4.55 12.35 -0.28
N ASP A 118 4.85 11.10 -0.61
CA ASP A 118 4.33 10.40 -1.80
C ASP A 118 2.81 10.21 -1.75
N PHE A 119 2.22 10.16 -0.55
CA PHE A 119 0.77 10.07 -0.32
C PHE A 119 0.14 11.44 -0.03
N ASP A 120 0.77 12.55 -0.41
CA ASP A 120 0.26 13.92 -0.22
C ASP A 120 -0.05 14.30 1.24
N TYR A 121 0.86 13.93 2.15
CA TYR A 121 0.82 14.32 3.56
C TYR A 121 -0.46 13.91 4.32
N PRO A 122 -0.80 12.60 4.38
CA PRO A 122 -2.00 12.12 5.06
C PRO A 122 -1.91 12.31 6.58
N SER A 123 -2.86 13.06 7.15
CA SER A 123 -2.92 13.38 8.59
C SER A 123 -2.88 12.15 9.51
N GLU A 124 -3.36 11.00 9.03
CA GLU A 124 -3.49 9.76 9.80
C GLU A 124 -2.16 9.16 10.23
N ILE A 125 -1.04 9.57 9.61
CA ILE A 125 0.30 9.04 9.94
C ILE A 125 1.24 10.07 10.56
N GLU A 126 0.78 11.31 10.74
CA GLU A 126 1.61 12.41 11.27
C GLU A 126 2.27 12.07 12.61
N SER A 127 1.60 11.28 13.45
CA SER A 127 2.07 10.88 14.78
C SER A 127 3.35 10.05 14.77
N PHE A 128 3.79 9.53 13.61
CA PHE A 128 5.04 8.78 13.46
C PHE A 128 5.95 9.30 12.33
N VAL A 129 5.76 10.56 11.91
CA VAL A 129 6.65 11.30 10.99
C VAL A 129 7.63 12.15 11.81
N LYS A 130 8.95 11.98 11.65
CA LYS A 130 9.94 12.51 12.62
C LYS A 130 9.98 14.04 12.71
N TYR A 131 9.71 14.73 11.62
CA TYR A 131 9.69 16.20 11.60
C TYR A 131 8.36 16.80 12.04
N MET A 132 7.31 15.99 12.23
CA MET A 132 6.02 16.48 12.69
C MET A 132 6.01 16.61 14.21
N PRO A 133 5.45 17.70 14.76
CA PRO A 133 5.27 17.82 16.19
C PRO A 133 4.27 16.75 16.69
N PRO A 134 4.51 16.13 17.86
CA PRO A 134 3.56 15.18 18.42
C PRO A 134 2.19 15.81 18.68
N SER A 135 1.12 15.11 18.32
CA SER A 135 -0.27 15.57 18.47
C SER A 135 -0.94 15.04 19.75
N ASP A 136 -0.25 14.21 20.52
CA ASP A 136 -0.76 13.46 21.68
C ASP A 136 -0.30 14.06 23.04
N GLY A 137 0.37 15.21 23.00
CA GLY A 137 0.91 15.89 24.18
C GLY A 137 2.27 15.38 24.62
N TYR A 138 2.91 14.47 23.87
CA TYR A 138 4.29 14.08 24.09
C TYR A 138 5.25 15.25 23.86
N ASP A 139 6.16 15.52 24.80
CA ASP A 139 7.21 16.53 24.66
C ASP A 139 8.56 15.87 24.35
N PRO A 140 9.05 15.93 23.11
CA PRO A 140 10.33 15.31 22.74
C PRO A 140 11.54 15.91 23.45
N SER A 141 11.43 17.12 24.02
CA SER A 141 12.54 17.83 24.66
C SER A 141 12.87 17.31 26.06
N THR A 142 11.94 16.62 26.71
CA THR A 142 12.12 16.02 28.04
C THR A 142 12.57 14.57 27.99
N HIS A 143 12.82 14.03 26.80
CA HIS A 143 13.11 12.61 26.55
C HIS A 143 14.43 12.44 25.79
N THR A 144 15.02 11.26 25.94
CA THR A 144 16.21 10.86 25.18
C THR A 144 15.85 10.59 23.72
N GLN A 145 16.87 10.60 22.85
CA GLN A 145 16.68 10.23 21.44
C GLN A 145 16.05 8.84 21.27
N THR A 146 16.46 7.86 22.08
CA THR A 146 15.93 6.49 22.03
C THR A 146 14.46 6.44 22.42
N GLU A 147 14.05 7.18 23.46
CA GLU A 147 12.65 7.27 23.86
C GLU A 147 11.79 7.94 22.78
N ASN A 148 12.28 9.01 22.17
CA ASN A 148 11.61 9.68 21.06
C ASN A 148 11.41 8.73 19.87
N ILE A 149 12.44 7.95 19.51
CA ILE A 149 12.33 6.96 18.42
C ILE A 149 11.32 5.86 18.79
N ASN A 150 11.38 5.32 20.01
CA ASN A 150 10.46 4.29 20.46
C ASN A 150 9.00 4.78 20.42
N HIS A 151 8.76 6.04 20.81
CA HIS A 151 7.44 6.64 20.75
C HIS A 151 6.87 6.67 19.31
N LEU A 152 7.67 7.10 18.33
CA LEU A 152 7.27 7.06 16.91
C LEU A 152 7.02 5.63 16.42
N MET A 153 7.85 4.68 16.83
CA MET A 153 7.69 3.26 16.49
C MET A 153 6.40 2.67 17.08
N ASP A 154 6.04 3.05 18.30
CA ASP A 154 4.81 2.62 18.97
C ASP A 154 3.58 3.23 18.31
N ASN A 155 3.63 4.50 17.89
CA ASN A 155 2.56 5.16 17.14
C ASN A 155 2.35 4.47 15.77
N TRP A 156 3.43 4.18 15.05
CA TRP A 156 3.35 3.46 13.78
C TRP A 156 2.75 2.05 13.97
N LYS A 157 3.19 1.33 15.01
CA LYS A 157 2.62 0.01 15.33
C LYS A 157 1.12 0.10 15.63
N SER A 158 0.71 1.09 16.41
CA SER A 158 -0.69 1.32 16.78
C SER A 158 -1.53 1.59 15.55
N TYR A 159 -1.07 2.45 14.63
CA TYR A 159 -1.72 2.67 13.34
C TYR A 159 -1.92 1.37 12.55
N LEU A 160 -0.89 0.51 12.46
CA LEU A 160 -1.01 -0.77 11.76
C LEU A 160 -1.99 -1.74 12.44
N GLU A 161 -2.08 -1.72 13.76
CA GLU A 161 -3.04 -2.53 14.52
C GLU A 161 -4.48 -2.03 14.29
N GLU A 162 -4.70 -0.72 14.34
CA GLU A 162 -6.01 -0.08 14.08
C GLU A 162 -6.51 -0.35 12.66
N GLU A 163 -5.72 -0.03 11.63
CA GLU A 163 -6.08 -0.22 10.22
C GLU A 163 -6.23 -1.70 9.85
N SER A 164 -5.52 -2.58 10.55
CA SER A 164 -5.69 -4.02 10.33
C SER A 164 -7.09 -4.52 10.63
N SER A 165 -7.81 -3.89 11.57
CA SER A 165 -9.21 -4.23 11.87
C SER A 165 -10.16 -3.89 10.73
N LEU A 166 -9.79 -2.92 9.88
CA LEU A 166 -10.59 -2.44 8.75
C LEU A 166 -10.26 -3.17 7.45
N PHE A 167 -8.98 -3.51 7.25
CA PHE A 167 -8.51 -3.99 5.95
C PHE A 167 -7.98 -5.42 5.92
N LYS A 168 -7.60 -6.04 7.05
CA LYS A 168 -7.15 -7.44 7.02
C LYS A 168 -8.30 -8.41 6.76
N ILE A 169 -7.93 -9.52 6.11
CA ILE A 169 -8.80 -10.68 5.83
C ILE A 169 -8.81 -11.60 7.04
#